data_AF-A0ABD7H3S8-F1
#
_entry.id   AF-A0ABD7H3S8-F1
#
_cell.length_a   1.000
_cell.length_b   1.000
_cell.length_c   1.000
_cell.angle_alpha   90.00
_cell.angle_beta   90.00
_cell.angle_gamma   90.00
#
_symmetry.space_group_name_H-M   'P 1'
#
loop_
_entity.id
_entity.type
_entity.pdbx_description
1 polymer ?
#
loop_
_entity_poly.entity_id
_entity_poly.type
_entity_poly.pdbx_seq_one_letter_code
_entity_poly.pdbx_strand_id
1 'polypeptide(L)'
;MLTGCTGTSKPQPQSTPKPPAGVIKILEDKRIASYIDFRVISTYQGNDHLRRFYFINNYAEQTLIIKNPPVYIASSRAIDVINCDKNQRAVMARTYFSKPFAEGDVVHVTQDVGQWESYPKDSLFGIIAESMCSIPVEKLKPEPAKDNRKPLLDE
;
A
#
# COMPACT_ATOMS: atom_id res chain seq x y z
N MET A 1 -15.75 34.49 25.32
CA MET A 1 -15.86 34.12 23.90
C MET A 1 -14.66 33.26 23.55
N LEU A 2 -14.85 31.98 23.26
CA LEU A 2 -13.80 31.06 22.83
C LEU A 2 -13.99 30.80 21.34
N THR A 3 -13.19 31.47 20.53
CA THR A 3 -13.19 31.33 19.07
C THR A 3 -12.25 30.21 18.65
N GLY A 4 -12.84 29.13 18.15
CA GLY A 4 -12.48 28.46 16.89
C GLY A 4 -11.12 27.74 16.75
N CYS A 5 -11.18 26.41 16.57
CA CYS A 5 -10.28 25.66 15.69
C CYS A 5 -11.01 24.48 15.05
N THR A 6 -12.05 24.75 14.24
CA THR A 6 -12.56 23.76 13.27
C THR A 6 -11.73 23.88 12.00
N GLY A 7 -10.61 23.18 11.98
CA GLY A 7 -9.70 23.13 10.85
C GLY A 7 -9.96 22.02 9.86
N THR A 8 -11.21 21.66 9.55
CA THR A 8 -11.52 20.70 8.48
C THR A 8 -11.46 21.40 7.13
N SER A 9 -10.26 21.49 6.56
CA SER A 9 -10.11 21.75 5.12
C SER A 9 -10.85 20.66 4.35
N LYS A 10 -11.71 21.07 3.42
CA LYS A 10 -12.48 20.12 2.59
C LYS A 10 -11.51 19.21 1.82
N PRO A 11 -11.74 17.89 1.81
CA PRO A 11 -10.98 16.99 0.97
C PRO A 11 -11.01 17.45 -0.49
N GLN A 12 -9.86 17.42 -1.17
CA GLN A 12 -9.77 17.93 -2.53
C GLN A 12 -9.84 16.78 -3.53
N PRO A 13 -10.76 16.83 -4.54
CA PRO A 13 -10.86 15.78 -5.55
C PRO A 13 -9.55 15.61 -6.30
N GLN A 14 -9.17 14.37 -6.57
CA GLN A 14 -7.96 14.03 -7.30
C GLN A 14 -8.32 13.39 -8.64
N SER A 15 -7.69 13.84 -9.73
CA SER A 15 -7.81 13.12 -11.00
C SER A 15 -7.09 11.77 -10.87
N THR A 16 -7.75 10.69 -11.29
CA THR A 16 -7.17 9.34 -11.29
C THR A 16 -6.18 9.22 -12.45
N PRO A 17 -4.86 9.24 -12.22
CA PRO A 17 -3.91 9.08 -13.30
C PRO A 17 -3.94 7.62 -13.78
N LYS A 18 -3.47 7.37 -15.00
CA LYS A 18 -3.34 5.99 -15.50
C LYS A 18 -2.29 5.24 -14.65
N PRO A 19 -2.54 4.00 -14.20
CA PRO A 19 -1.56 3.25 -13.44
C PRO A 19 -0.28 2.99 -14.24
N PRO A 20 0.90 3.00 -13.60
CA PRO A 20 2.14 2.56 -14.22
C PRO A 20 2.02 1.12 -14.77
N ALA A 21 2.76 0.81 -15.83
CA ALA A 21 2.82 -0.56 -16.35
C ALA A 21 3.26 -1.55 -15.26
N GLY A 22 2.55 -2.68 -15.14
CA GLY A 22 2.80 -3.67 -14.08
C GLY A 22 2.14 -3.36 -12.73
N VAL A 23 1.44 -2.23 -12.59
CA VAL A 23 0.57 -1.93 -11.45
C VAL A 23 -0.87 -2.24 -11.85
N ILE A 24 -1.43 -3.31 -11.30
CA ILE A 24 -2.71 -3.87 -11.73
C ILE A 24 -3.81 -3.42 -10.76
N LYS A 25 -4.89 -2.85 -11.29
CA LYS A 25 -6.08 -2.49 -10.49
C LYS A 25 -6.81 -3.75 -10.07
N ILE A 26 -7.17 -3.83 -8.80
CA ILE A 26 -7.79 -5.00 -8.19
C ILE A 26 -9.22 -4.70 -7.71
N LEU A 27 -9.45 -3.49 -7.19
CA LEU A 27 -10.74 -3.05 -6.71
C LEU A 27 -10.86 -1.53 -6.86
N GLU A 28 -12.07 -1.02 -7.09
CA GLU A 28 -12.34 0.41 -7.10
C GLU A 28 -13.75 0.68 -6.56
N ASP A 29 -13.85 1.65 -5.66
CA ASP A 29 -15.10 2.26 -5.25
C ASP A 29 -15.01 3.79 -5.35
N LYS A 30 -16.03 4.51 -4.87
CA LYS A 30 -16.08 5.98 -4.93
C LYS A 30 -15.00 6.69 -4.11
N ARG A 31 -14.33 5.98 -3.20
CA ARG A 31 -13.35 6.52 -2.24
C ARG A 31 -11.93 6.06 -2.53
N ILE A 32 -11.76 4.82 -3.00
CA ILE A 32 -10.45 4.18 -3.13
C ILE A 32 -10.38 3.39 -4.43
N ALA A 33 -9.26 3.52 -5.14
CA ALA A 33 -8.83 2.56 -6.14
C ALA A 33 -7.62 1.79 -5.59
N SER A 34 -7.73 0.47 -5.52
CA SER A 34 -6.72 -0.45 -4.98
C SER A 34 -5.99 -1.18 -6.10
N TYR A 35 -4.68 -1.32 -5.94
CA TYR A 35 -3.78 -1.89 -6.93
C TYR A 35 -2.77 -2.84 -6.28
N ILE A 36 -2.20 -3.71 -7.09
CA ILE A 36 -1.04 -4.51 -6.75
C ILE A 36 0.11 -4.16 -7.68
N ASP A 37 1.30 -3.96 -7.11
CA ASP A 37 2.52 -3.77 -7.88
C ASP A 37 3.19 -5.12 -8.19
N PHE A 38 2.93 -5.65 -9.39
CA PHE A 38 3.52 -6.91 -9.85
C PHE A 38 5.00 -6.79 -10.20
N ARG A 39 5.54 -5.56 -10.32
CA ARG A 39 6.94 -5.35 -10.71
C ARG A 39 7.93 -5.79 -9.64
N VAL A 40 7.46 -5.97 -8.41
CA VAL A 40 8.30 -6.15 -7.21
C VAL A 40 7.91 -7.38 -6.37
N ILE A 41 7.16 -8.32 -6.95
CA ILE A 41 6.85 -9.58 -6.27
C ILE A 41 8.15 -10.33 -6.03
N SER A 42 8.38 -10.67 -4.77
CA SER A 42 9.64 -11.19 -4.24
C SER A 42 9.37 -12.23 -3.16
N THR A 43 10.41 -12.96 -2.75
CA THR A 43 10.37 -13.68 -1.47
C THR A 43 10.33 -12.68 -0.31
N TYR A 44 9.95 -13.14 0.87
CA TYR A 44 10.05 -12.32 2.09
C TYR A 44 11.16 -12.85 2.97
N GLN A 45 12.18 -12.04 3.25
CA GLN A 45 13.31 -12.38 4.12
C GLN A 45 14.02 -13.68 3.71
N GLY A 46 14.11 -13.94 2.40
CA GLY A 46 14.74 -15.15 1.86
C GLY A 46 13.94 -16.44 2.06
N ASN A 47 12.67 -16.35 2.50
CA ASN A 47 11.80 -17.52 2.62
C ASN A 47 11.02 -17.77 1.31
N ASP A 48 11.30 -18.90 0.68
CA ASP A 48 10.75 -19.34 -0.60
C ASP A 48 9.26 -19.69 -0.56
N HIS A 49 8.68 -19.89 0.63
CA HIS A 49 7.25 -20.15 0.83
C HIS A 49 6.43 -18.87 1.01
N LEU A 50 7.11 -17.72 1.11
CA LEU A 50 6.49 -16.42 1.32
C LEU A 50 6.56 -15.57 0.05
N ARG A 51 5.51 -14.81 -0.22
CA ARG A 51 5.47 -13.82 -1.31
C ARG A 51 5.22 -12.45 -0.73
N ARG A 52 6.18 -11.56 -0.93
CA ARG A 52 6.09 -10.14 -0.59
C ARG A 52 5.64 -9.36 -1.82
N PHE A 53 4.70 -8.45 -1.65
CA PHE A 53 4.26 -7.53 -2.69
C PHE A 53 3.81 -6.20 -2.08
N TYR A 54 3.52 -5.24 -2.96
CA TYR A 54 2.93 -3.97 -2.55
C TYR A 54 1.45 -3.91 -2.93
N PHE A 55 0.62 -3.66 -1.92
CA PHE A 55 -0.78 -3.30 -2.10
C PHE A 55 -0.92 -1.79 -1.99
N ILE A 56 -1.40 -1.14 -3.05
CA ILE A 56 -1.43 0.31 -3.17
C ILE A 56 -2.87 0.79 -3.18
N ASN A 57 -3.18 1.79 -2.36
CA ASN A 57 -4.47 2.48 -2.36
C ASN A 57 -4.29 3.90 -2.83
N ASN A 58 -4.97 4.30 -3.91
CA ASN A 58 -5.15 5.70 -4.28
C ASN A 58 -6.46 6.21 -3.70
N TYR A 59 -6.41 7.33 -3.01
CA TYR A 59 -7.60 7.97 -2.44
C TYR A 59 -8.24 8.92 -3.47
N ALA A 60 -9.56 8.86 -3.59
CA ALA A 60 -10.33 9.75 -4.49
C ALA A 60 -10.24 11.21 -4.05
N GLU A 61 -10.10 11.43 -2.75
CA GLU A 61 -9.91 12.75 -2.15
C GLU A 61 -8.60 12.79 -1.37
N GLN A 62 -7.87 13.90 -1.52
CA GLN A 62 -6.67 14.16 -0.72
C GLN A 62 -7.06 14.64 0.67
N THR A 63 -6.52 13.97 1.70
CA THR A 63 -6.69 14.41 3.09
C THR A 63 -5.55 15.35 3.45
N LEU A 64 -5.86 16.60 3.80
CA LEU A 64 -4.89 17.55 4.35
C LEU A 64 -4.56 17.16 5.80
N ILE A 65 -3.27 17.05 6.11
CA ILE A 65 -2.79 16.68 7.44
C ILE A 65 -2.10 17.85 8.15
N ILE A 66 -1.25 18.61 7.45
CA ILE A 66 -0.67 19.88 7.94
C ILE A 66 -1.16 21.01 7.07
N LYS A 67 -1.48 22.17 7.64
CA LYS A 67 -1.95 23.35 6.89
C LYS A 67 -0.82 24.23 6.33
N ASN A 68 0.31 24.34 7.03
CA ASN A 68 1.40 25.22 6.63
C ASN A 68 2.79 24.64 7.00
N PRO A 69 3.61 24.24 6.01
CA PRO A 69 3.24 24.08 4.60
C PRO A 69 2.19 22.97 4.44
N PRO A 70 1.30 23.05 3.42
CA PRO A 70 0.23 22.07 3.27
C PRO A 70 0.78 20.69 2.92
N VAL A 71 0.42 19.67 3.70
CA VAL A 71 0.78 18.26 3.47
C VAL A 71 -0.48 17.45 3.25
N TYR A 72 -0.54 16.74 2.12
CA TYR A 72 -1.67 15.91 1.73
C TYR A 72 -1.27 14.45 1.64
N ILE A 73 -2.22 13.56 1.95
CA ILE A 73 -2.12 12.14 1.65
C ILE A 73 -2.99 11.83 0.42
N ALA A 74 -2.34 11.32 -0.63
CA ALA A 74 -2.97 10.97 -1.91
C ALA A 74 -3.02 9.45 -2.13
N SER A 75 -2.08 8.70 -1.55
CA SER A 75 -2.06 7.24 -1.63
C SER A 75 -1.40 6.59 -0.42
N SER A 76 -1.54 5.28 -0.29
CA SER A 76 -0.72 4.46 0.60
C SER A 76 -0.23 3.19 -0.07
N ARG A 77 0.84 2.63 0.48
CA ARG A 77 1.43 1.34 0.10
C ARG A 77 1.57 0.48 1.34
N ALA A 78 0.97 -0.70 1.33
CA ALA A 78 1.23 -1.73 2.32
C ALA A 78 2.31 -2.70 1.82
N ILE A 79 3.17 -3.16 2.72
CA ILE A 79 4.02 -4.33 2.50
C ILE A 79 3.21 -5.54 2.92
N ASP A 80 2.74 -6.29 1.94
CA ASP A 80 1.94 -7.48 2.16
C ASP A 80 2.76 -8.73 1.95
N VAL A 81 2.59 -9.69 2.85
CA VAL A 81 3.24 -10.99 2.80
C VAL A 81 2.19 -12.08 2.79
N ILE A 82 2.23 -12.93 1.78
CA ILE A 82 1.41 -14.14 1.65
C ILE A 82 2.24 -15.35 2.02
N ASN A 83 1.65 -16.26 2.79
CA ASN A 83 2.13 -17.62 2.99
C ASN A 83 1.47 -18.55 1.97
N CYS A 84 2.27 -19.06 1.02
CA CYS A 84 1.78 -19.89 -0.09
C CYS A 84 1.29 -21.28 0.34
N ASP A 85 1.64 -21.74 1.54
CA ASP A 85 1.26 -23.06 2.03
C ASP A 85 -0.05 -23.01 2.86
N LYS A 86 -0.32 -21.88 3.53
CA LYS A 86 -1.34 -21.80 4.58
C LYS A 86 -2.56 -20.92 4.27
N ASN A 87 -2.62 -20.27 3.10
CA ASN A 87 -3.63 -19.25 2.79
C ASN A 87 -3.69 -18.16 3.87
N GLN A 88 -2.53 -17.68 4.28
CA GLN A 88 -2.40 -16.65 5.31
C GLN A 88 -1.71 -15.42 4.73
N ARG A 89 -2.10 -14.26 5.23
CA ARG A 89 -1.54 -12.97 4.86
C ARG A 89 -1.18 -12.19 6.12
N ALA A 90 -0.13 -11.39 6.04
CA ALA A 90 0.23 -10.42 7.06
C ALA A 90 0.63 -9.10 6.40
N VAL A 91 0.15 -7.98 6.97
CA VAL A 91 0.57 -6.62 6.58
C VAL A 91 1.70 -6.21 7.51
N MET A 92 2.89 -5.93 6.96
CA MET A 92 4.10 -5.68 7.75
C MET A 92 4.36 -4.19 8.01
N ALA A 93 3.87 -3.32 7.13
CA ALA A 93 3.99 -1.88 7.26
C ALA A 93 3.06 -1.21 6.27
N ARG A 94 2.70 0.03 6.55
CA ARG A 94 2.04 0.92 5.59
C ARG A 94 2.76 2.26 5.52
N THR A 95 3.00 2.73 4.30
CA THR A 95 3.57 4.05 4.02
C THR A 95 2.54 4.90 3.30
N TYR A 96 2.43 6.17 3.70
CA TYR A 96 1.53 7.15 3.11
C TYR A 96 2.31 8.15 2.26
N PHE A 97 1.72 8.58 1.15
CA PHE A 97 2.42 9.32 0.11
C PHE A 97 1.65 10.55 -0.36
N SER A 98 2.38 11.58 -0.77
CA SER A 98 1.82 12.85 -1.26
C SER A 98 1.27 12.78 -2.69
N LYS A 99 1.59 11.74 -3.47
CA LYS A 99 1.06 11.52 -4.83
C LYS A 99 0.39 10.15 -4.98
N PRO A 100 -0.45 9.96 -6.02
CA PRO A 100 -0.96 8.64 -6.40
C PRO A 100 0.14 7.59 -6.60
N PHE A 101 -0.24 6.32 -6.56
CA PHE A 101 0.59 5.15 -6.87
C PHE A 101 1.81 4.97 -5.96
N ALA A 102 1.72 5.41 -4.70
CA ALA A 102 2.79 5.36 -3.73
C ALA A 102 4.05 6.17 -4.14
N GLU A 103 3.82 7.30 -4.82
CA GLU A 103 4.87 8.19 -5.30
C GLU A 103 4.91 9.52 -4.54
N GLY A 104 5.97 10.30 -4.76
CA GLY A 104 6.19 11.58 -4.08
C GLY A 104 6.79 11.40 -2.70
N ASP A 105 6.50 12.34 -1.82
CA ASP A 105 7.08 12.41 -0.48
C ASP A 105 6.46 11.35 0.43
N VAL A 106 7.29 10.76 1.29
CA VAL A 106 6.81 9.91 2.38
C VAL A 106 6.19 10.81 3.42
N VAL A 107 4.87 10.75 3.57
CA VAL A 107 4.14 11.58 4.54
C VAL A 107 4.27 10.97 5.94
N HIS A 108 3.98 9.68 6.05
CA HIS A 108 3.99 8.96 7.33
C HIS A 108 4.20 7.46 7.09
N VAL A 109 4.72 6.75 8.09
CA VAL A 109 4.94 5.31 8.07
C VAL A 109 4.36 4.71 9.33
N THR A 110 3.47 3.73 9.19
CA THR A 110 3.05 2.87 10.30
C THR A 110 3.79 1.54 10.18
N GLN A 111 4.44 1.13 11.27
CA GLN A 111 5.00 -0.22 11.39
C GLN A 111 3.95 -1.10 12.04
N ASP A 112 3.49 -2.10 11.30
CA ASP A 112 2.54 -3.08 11.82
C ASP A 112 3.36 -4.32 12.23
N VAL A 113 3.21 -4.80 13.47
CA VAL A 113 3.72 -6.12 13.84
C VAL A 113 2.81 -7.13 13.13
N GLY A 114 3.10 -7.42 11.87
CA GLY A 114 2.18 -8.11 10.97
C GLY A 114 1.60 -9.37 11.59
N GLN A 115 0.29 -9.34 11.83
CA GLN A 115 -0.44 -10.49 12.34
C GLN A 115 -0.89 -11.35 11.17
N TRP A 116 -0.68 -12.66 11.28
CA TRP A 116 -1.12 -13.60 10.27
C TRP A 116 -2.62 -13.80 10.35
N GLU A 117 -3.29 -13.49 9.26
CA GLU A 117 -4.73 -13.69 9.10
C GLU A 117 -4.98 -14.68 7.97
N SER A 118 -5.87 -15.64 8.21
CA SER A 118 -6.30 -16.57 7.18
C SER A 118 -7.27 -15.88 6.22
N TYR A 119 -7.13 -16.15 4.92
CA TYR A 119 -8.10 -15.71 3.91
C TYR A 119 -8.78 -16.92 3.23
N PRO A 120 -10.06 -16.79 2.83
CA PRO A 120 -10.72 -17.81 2.01
C PRO A 120 -10.07 -17.91 0.61
N LYS A 121 -9.92 -19.12 0.09
CA LYS A 121 -9.31 -19.36 -1.23
C LYS A 121 -10.10 -18.74 -2.39
N ASP A 122 -11.42 -18.70 -2.26
CA ASP A 122 -12.37 -18.13 -3.22
C ASP A 122 -12.54 -16.61 -3.07
N SER A 123 -11.88 -15.99 -2.10
CA SER A 123 -11.85 -14.53 -1.96
C SER A 123 -10.95 -13.88 -3.01
N LEU A 124 -11.10 -12.56 -3.18
CA LEU A 124 -10.22 -11.74 -4.01
C LEU A 124 -8.74 -11.95 -3.66
N PHE A 125 -8.41 -12.00 -2.37
CA PHE A 125 -7.04 -12.26 -1.93
C PHE A 125 -6.59 -13.70 -2.18
N GLY A 126 -7.49 -14.68 -2.11
CA GLY A 126 -7.21 -16.06 -2.48
C GLY A 126 -6.79 -16.19 -3.95
N ILE A 127 -7.54 -15.56 -4.86
CA ILE A 127 -7.25 -15.54 -6.30
C ILE A 127 -5.90 -14.86 -6.59
N ILE A 128 -5.64 -13.72 -5.94
CA ILE A 128 -4.37 -12.99 -6.07
C ILE A 128 -3.21 -13.83 -5.55
N ALA A 129 -3.38 -14.46 -4.39
CA ALA A 129 -2.36 -15.29 -3.78
C ALA A 129 -2.03 -16.49 -4.64
N GLU A 130 -3.03 -17.16 -5.22
CA GLU A 130 -2.81 -18.27 -6.14
C GLU A 130 -1.96 -17.85 -7.34
N SER A 131 -2.26 -16.69 -7.94
CA SER A 131 -1.47 -16.14 -9.05
C SER A 131 -0.02 -15.87 -8.64
N MET A 132 0.21 -15.25 -7.48
CA MET A 132 1.56 -14.92 -7.00
C MET A 132 2.36 -16.15 -6.58
N CYS A 133 1.71 -17.10 -5.91
CA CYS A 133 2.33 -18.33 -5.43
C CYS A 133 2.65 -19.31 -6.56
N SER A 134 1.96 -19.19 -7.71
CA SER A 134 2.29 -19.94 -8.93
C SER A 134 3.57 -19.46 -9.63
N ILE A 135 4.13 -18.31 -9.25
CA ILE A 135 5.40 -17.82 -9.78
C ILE A 135 6.54 -18.66 -9.17
N PRO A 136 7.35 -19.36 -10.00
CA PRO A 136 8.52 -20.09 -9.52
C PRO A 136 9.50 -19.15 -8.83
N VAL A 137 10.09 -19.62 -7.73
CA VAL A 137 10.94 -18.80 -6.85
C VAL A 137 12.11 -18.18 -7.61
N GLU A 138 12.73 -18.93 -8.50
CA GLU A 138 13.86 -18.51 -9.33
C GLU A 138 13.51 -17.40 -10.34
N LYS A 139 12.21 -17.14 -10.56
CA LYS A 139 11.72 -16.05 -11.43
C LYS A 139 11.30 -14.81 -10.65
N LEU A 140 11.28 -14.87 -9.32
CA LEU A 140 10.95 -13.73 -8.48
C LEU A 140 12.03 -12.65 -8.57
N LYS A 141 11.60 -11.40 -8.36
CA LYS A 141 12.55 -10.29 -8.25
C LYS A 141 13.22 -10.32 -6.87
N PRO A 142 14.42 -9.73 -6.74
CA PRO A 142 15.01 -9.50 -5.42
C PRO A 142 14.06 -8.69 -4.53
N GLU A 143 14.09 -8.96 -3.23
CA GLU A 143 13.32 -8.18 -2.27
C GLU A 143 13.72 -6.69 -2.35
N PRO A 144 12.76 -5.76 -2.51
CA PRO A 144 13.05 -4.34 -2.53
C PRO A 144 13.75 -3.88 -1.25
N ALA A 145 14.74 -3.01 -1.40
CA ALA A 145 15.39 -2.37 -0.26
C ALA A 145 14.38 -1.61 0.62
N LYS A 146 14.68 -1.54 1.92
CA LYS A 146 13.89 -0.75 2.87
C LYS A 146 13.87 0.72 2.42
N ASP A 147 12.69 1.31 2.48
CA ASP A 147 12.50 2.74 2.20
C ASP A 147 13.09 3.56 3.36
N ASN A 148 14.22 4.22 3.11
CA ASN A 148 14.96 4.99 4.11
C ASN A 148 14.66 6.50 4.04
N ARG A 149 13.65 6.91 3.26
CA ARG A 149 13.22 8.32 3.19
C ARG A 149 12.62 8.73 4.53
N LYS A 150 13.01 9.92 5.01
CA LYS A 150 12.45 10.49 6.24
C LYS A 150 10.98 10.89 6.02
N PRO A 151 10.04 10.45 6.88
CA PRO A 151 8.65 10.93 6.83
C PRO A 151 8.53 12.44 7.09
N LEU A 152 7.52 13.07 6.49
CA LEU A 152 7.17 14.47 6.79
C LEU A 152 6.55 14.61 8.19
N LEU A 153 5.90 13.55 8.67
CA LEU A 153 5.29 13.45 9.99
C LEU A 153 6.02 12.38 10.80
N ASP A 154 6.78 12.83 11.80
CA ASP A 154 7.35 11.97 12.83
C ASP A 154 6.25 11.63 13.88
N GLU A 155 6.31 10.44 14.50
CA GLU A 155 5.43 10.03 15.61
C GLU A 155 5.66 10.85 16.89
#